data_AF-S9UNB3-F1
#
_entry.id   AF-S9UNB3-F1
#
_cell.length_a   1.000
_cell.length_b   1.000
_cell.length_c   1.000
_cell.angle_alpha   90.00
_cell.angle_beta   90.00
_cell.angle_gamma   90.00
#
_symmetry.space_group_name_H-M   'P 1'
#
loop_
_entity.id
_entity.type
_entity.pdbx_description
1 polymer ?
#
loop_
_entity_poly.entity_id
_entity_poly.type
_entity_poly.pdbx_seq_one_letter_code
_entity_poly.pdbx_strand_id
1 'polypeptide(L)'
;MVALLAQTTETDHPALYHKIRQEYILMRRINFPVVTGVVFRHGEIHVLQQNLCSELGVYGTILSDGRYDASHNAGQQQEQGGSHHHYHNAVAGYIVRSKPADVADGGVMAGVACLDCALLVD
;
A
#
# COMPACT_ATOMS: atom_id res chain seq x y z
N MET A 1 10.74 -18.73 4.39
CA MET A 1 11.65 -18.29 3.31
C MET A 1 12.21 -16.89 3.56
N VAL A 2 11.38 -15.84 3.71
CA VAL A 2 11.85 -14.44 3.93
C VAL A 2 12.70 -14.27 5.20
N ALA A 3 12.33 -14.92 6.31
CA ALA A 3 13.11 -14.86 7.55
C ALA A 3 14.52 -15.46 7.43
N LEU A 4 14.72 -16.43 6.52
CA LEU A 4 16.01 -17.06 6.26
C LEU A 4 16.91 -16.16 5.39
N LEU A 5 16.32 -15.46 4.42
CA LEU A 5 17.02 -14.49 3.56
C LEU A 5 17.52 -13.28 4.37
N ALA A 6 16.75 -12.83 5.37
CA ALA A 6 17.14 -11.73 6.25
C ALA A 6 18.33 -12.06 7.19
N GLN A 7 18.65 -13.35 7.37
CA GLN A 7 19.76 -13.81 8.21
C GLN A 7 21.06 -14.00 7.42
N THR A 8 21.03 -13.86 6.09
CA THR A 8 22.24 -13.94 5.26
C THR A 8 23.16 -12.79 5.63
N THR A 9 24.41 -13.09 6.00
CA THR A 9 25.43 -12.08 6.28
C THR A 9 26.29 -11.83 5.05
N GLU A 10 26.93 -10.66 5.02
CA GLU A 10 27.90 -10.32 3.96
C GLU A 10 29.08 -11.30 3.95
N THR A 11 29.47 -11.80 5.12
CA THR A 11 30.61 -12.70 5.30
C THR A 11 30.33 -14.12 4.79
N ASP A 12 29.11 -14.62 4.99
CA ASP A 12 28.76 -16.00 4.62
C ASP A 12 28.48 -16.13 3.11
N HIS A 13 27.74 -15.18 2.53
CA HIS A 13 27.35 -15.21 1.12
C HIS A 13 27.22 -13.80 0.50
N PRO A 14 28.34 -13.14 0.12
CA PRO A 14 28.36 -11.72 -0.24
C PRO A 14 27.48 -11.38 -1.46
N ALA A 15 27.50 -12.20 -2.51
CA ALA A 15 26.69 -11.96 -3.71
C ALA A 15 25.18 -12.03 -3.42
N LEU A 16 24.74 -12.99 -2.59
CA LEU A 16 23.34 -13.13 -2.20
C LEU A 16 22.92 -12.00 -1.25
N TYR A 17 23.79 -11.62 -0.31
CA TYR A 17 23.57 -10.50 0.60
C TYR A 17 23.26 -9.19 -0.13
N HIS A 18 24.09 -8.80 -1.10
CA HIS A 18 23.85 -7.58 -1.87
C HIS A 18 22.60 -7.65 -2.74
N LYS A 19 22.35 -8.81 -3.38
CA LYS A 19 21.14 -9.01 -4.19
C LYS A 19 19.86 -8.81 -3.37
N ILE A 20 19.76 -9.43 -2.19
CA ILE A 20 18.58 -9.30 -1.32
C ILE A 20 18.37 -7.82 -0.92
N ARG A 21 19.43 -7.08 -0.59
CA ARG A 21 19.31 -5.68 -0.17
C ARG A 21 18.97 -4.71 -1.31
N GLN A 22 19.22 -5.11 -2.55
CA GLN A 22 18.85 -4.32 -3.74
C GLN A 22 17.41 -4.59 -4.18
N GLU A 23 16.91 -5.80 -3.97
CA GLU A 23 15.59 -6.24 -4.48
C GLU A 23 14.45 -6.11 -3.45
N TYR A 24 14.76 -6.07 -2.14
CA TYR A 24 13.76 -6.12 -1.08
C TYR A 24 13.87 -4.92 -0.13
N ILE A 25 12.71 -4.45 0.32
CA ILE A 25 12.59 -3.50 1.43
C ILE A 25 12.06 -4.21 2.67
N LEU A 26 12.48 -3.74 3.84
CA LEU A 26 11.87 -4.13 5.11
C LEU A 26 10.83 -3.09 5.49
N MET A 27 9.59 -3.52 5.68
CA MET A 27 8.50 -2.67 6.15
C MET A 27 7.99 -3.19 7.49
N ARG A 28 7.73 -2.28 8.43
CA ARG A 28 7.06 -2.63 9.68
C ARG A 28 5.68 -3.21 9.37
N ARG A 29 5.36 -4.40 9.91
CA ARG A 29 4.02 -4.96 9.81
C ARG A 29 3.02 -4.04 10.53
N ILE A 30 1.97 -3.65 9.82
CA ILE A 30 0.88 -2.85 10.37
C ILE A 30 0.13 -3.70 11.40
N ASN A 31 -0.15 -3.13 12.57
CA ASN A 31 -1.10 -3.69 13.51
C ASN A 31 -2.49 -3.14 13.18
N PHE A 32 -3.44 -4.02 12.90
CA PHE A 32 -4.76 -3.66 12.38
C PHE A 32 -5.85 -4.35 13.21
N PRO A 33 -7.05 -3.74 13.33
CA PRO A 33 -8.17 -4.40 13.97
C PRO A 33 -8.62 -5.61 13.14
N VAL A 34 -9.06 -6.64 13.84
CA VAL A 34 -9.65 -7.84 13.24
C VAL A 34 -11.08 -7.96 13.75
N VAL A 35 -12.02 -8.25 12.84
CA VAL A 35 -13.44 -8.35 13.15
C VAL A 35 -14.01 -9.68 12.68
N THR A 36 -15.20 -10.02 13.17
CA THR A 36 -16.00 -11.07 12.52
C THR A 36 -16.66 -10.49 11.28
N GLY A 37 -16.52 -11.19 10.15
CA GLY A 37 -17.08 -10.76 8.89
C GLY A 37 -17.64 -11.92 8.06
N VAL A 38 -18.36 -11.57 7.00
CA VAL A 38 -18.95 -12.54 6.07
C VAL A 38 -18.48 -12.21 4.67
N VAL A 39 -17.96 -13.21 3.97
CA VAL A 39 -17.46 -13.09 2.61
C VAL A 39 -18.32 -13.95 1.68
N PHE A 40 -18.80 -13.36 0.59
CA PHE A 40 -19.49 -14.10 -0.47
C PHE A 40 -18.52 -14.37 -1.62
N ARG A 41 -18.31 -15.64 -1.95
CA ARG A 41 -17.37 -16.05 -3.01
C ARG A 41 -17.90 -17.28 -3.73
N HIS A 42 -17.91 -17.24 -5.06
CA HIS A 42 -18.35 -18.36 -5.92
C HIS A 42 -19.71 -18.97 -5.54
N GLY A 43 -20.68 -18.15 -5.12
CA GLY A 43 -22.00 -18.64 -4.73
C GLY A 43 -22.08 -19.13 -3.27
N GLU A 44 -20.97 -19.11 -2.53
CA GLU A 44 -20.91 -19.56 -1.14
C GLU A 44 -20.68 -18.41 -0.17
N ILE A 45 -21.21 -18.58 1.05
CA ILE A 45 -21.02 -17.68 2.17
C ILE A 45 -19.97 -18.27 3.10
N HIS A 46 -18.90 -17.52 3.34
CA HIS A 46 -17.85 -17.86 4.28
C HIS A 46 -17.88 -16.91 5.47
N VAL A 47 -18.06 -17.44 6.67
CA VAL A 47 -18.01 -16.65 7.90
C VAL A 47 -16.60 -16.67 8.47
N LEU A 48 -15.97 -15.51 8.56
CA LEU A 48 -14.63 -15.33 9.14
C LEU A 48 -14.77 -14.85 10.58
N GLN A 49 -14.78 -15.79 11.54
CA GLN A 49 -14.90 -15.48 12.96
C GLN A 49 -13.62 -14.84 13.48
N GLN A 50 -13.69 -13.57 13.90
CA GLN A 50 -12.54 -12.80 14.39
C GLN A 50 -11.30 -12.94 13.49
N ASN A 51 -11.52 -12.96 12.18
CA ASN A 51 -10.45 -13.18 11.20
C ASN A 51 -10.64 -12.35 9.92
N LEU A 52 -11.46 -11.30 9.92
CA LEU A 52 -11.54 -10.37 8.79
C LEU A 52 -10.69 -9.13 9.11
N CYS A 53 -9.83 -8.73 8.18
CA CYS A 53 -9.21 -7.40 8.18
C CYS A 53 -9.47 -6.68 6.87
N SER A 54 -9.40 -5.35 6.91
CA SER A 54 -9.70 -4.48 5.77
C SER A 54 -8.54 -3.54 5.44
N GLU A 55 -8.32 -3.31 4.15
CA GLU A 55 -7.35 -2.39 3.59
C GLU A 55 -8.09 -1.30 2.80
N LEU A 56 -8.01 -0.04 3.26
CA LEU A 56 -8.56 1.13 2.58
C LEU A 56 -7.56 1.68 1.56
N GLY A 57 -7.94 1.70 0.28
CA GLY A 57 -7.22 2.38 -0.79
C GLY A 57 -7.93 3.69 -1.17
N VAL A 58 -7.18 4.77 -1.34
CA VAL A 58 -7.70 6.07 -1.80
C VAL A 58 -7.09 6.36 -3.16
N TYR A 59 -7.94 6.63 -4.15
CA TYR A 59 -7.49 7.00 -5.49
C TYR A 59 -7.14 8.49 -5.53
N GLY A 60 -6.02 8.82 -6.18
CA GLY A 60 -5.59 10.18 -6.48
C GLY A 60 -5.44 10.38 -7.98
N THR A 61 -5.78 11.57 -8.46
CA THR A 61 -5.62 11.98 -9.87
C THR A 61 -4.76 13.23 -9.93
N ILE A 62 -3.71 13.20 -10.75
CA ILE A 62 -2.80 14.33 -10.95
C ILE A 62 -2.63 14.57 -12.45
N LEU A 63 -2.73 15.83 -12.87
CA LEU A 63 -2.36 16.30 -14.20
C LEU A 63 -1.33 17.42 -14.07
N SER A 64 -0.18 17.24 -14.71
CA SER A 64 0.92 18.20 -14.73
C SER A 64 1.57 18.19 -16.12
N ASP A 65 2.14 19.31 -16.54
CA ASP A 65 2.98 19.35 -17.76
C ASP A 65 4.42 18.87 -17.51
N GLY A 66 4.74 18.45 -16.27
CA GLY A 66 6.06 17.95 -15.89
C GLY A 66 7.16 19.00 -15.93
N ARG A 67 6.84 20.26 -16.21
CA ARG A 67 7.81 21.35 -16.25
C ARG A 67 8.06 21.84 -14.84
N TYR A 68 9.34 21.95 -14.51
CA TYR A 68 9.78 22.62 -13.29
C TYR A 68 9.77 24.13 -13.57
N ASP A 69 8.92 24.88 -12.87
CA ASP A 69 8.89 26.32 -13.03
C ASP A 69 9.98 26.96 -12.17
N ALA A 70 11.10 27.31 -12.83
CA ALA A 70 12.18 28.06 -12.20
C ALA A 70 11.87 29.57 -12.08
N SER A 71 10.80 30.07 -12.72
CA SER A 71 10.50 31.51 -12.81
C SER A 71 9.71 32.06 -11.61
N HIS A 72 9.12 31.20 -10.78
CA HIS A 72 8.50 31.60 -9.51
C HIS A 72 9.49 31.92 -8.38
N ASN A 73 10.81 31.78 -8.61
CA ASN A 73 11.87 32.05 -7.63
C ASN A 73 12.57 33.42 -7.79
N ALA A 74 12.01 34.35 -8.55
CA ALA A 74 12.52 35.73 -8.60
C ALA A 74 11.99 36.56 -7.41
N GLY A 75 12.38 36.22 -6.17
CA GLY A 75 12.29 37.16 -5.05
C GLY A 75 11.81 36.64 -3.68
N GLN A 76 11.48 35.37 -3.52
CA GLN A 76 11.14 34.82 -2.20
C GLN A 76 12.18 33.76 -1.80
N GLN A 77 13.05 34.12 -0.86
CA GLN A 77 13.89 33.16 -0.15
C GLN A 77 12.98 32.31 0.73
N GLN A 78 12.59 31.13 0.27
CA GLN A 78 12.08 30.06 1.12
C GLN A 78 12.36 28.69 0.48
N GLU A 79 13.21 27.94 1.18
CA GLU A 79 13.30 26.47 1.29
C GLU A 79 12.97 25.61 0.05
N GLN A 80 14.03 25.10 -0.58
CA GLN A 80 14.11 23.89 -1.42
C GLN A 80 12.79 23.33 -1.99
N GLY A 81 12.40 23.80 -3.18
CA GLY A 81 11.46 23.08 -4.05
C GLY A 81 10.81 24.00 -5.08
N GLY A 82 11.31 24.02 -6.32
CA GLY A 82 10.56 24.71 -7.38
C GLY A 82 9.24 24.01 -7.66
N SER A 83 8.23 24.82 -7.95
CA SER A 83 6.87 24.34 -8.17
C SER A 83 6.76 23.75 -9.56
N HIS A 84 6.33 22.50 -9.66
CA HIS A 84 5.82 21.98 -10.93
C HIS A 84 4.45 22.61 -11.20
N HIS A 85 4.14 22.89 -12.47
CA HIS A 85 2.80 23.34 -12.83
C HIS A 85 1.85 22.13 -12.77
N HIS A 86 0.93 22.16 -11.81
CA HIS A 86 -0.12 21.14 -11.66
C HIS A 86 -1.47 21.74 -12.09
N TYR A 87 -2.05 21.19 -13.16
CA TYR A 87 -3.38 21.59 -13.63
C TYR A 87 -4.50 20.94 -12.79
N HIS A 88 -4.20 19.77 -12.21
CA HIS A 88 -5.14 19.01 -11.38
C HIS A 88 -4.37 18.18 -10.35
N ASN A 89 -4.85 18.16 -9.12
CA ASN A 89 -4.39 17.26 -8.05
C ASN A 89 -5.54 17.06 -7.07
N ALA A 90 -6.26 15.95 -7.18
CA ALA A 90 -7.45 15.71 -6.37
C ALA A 90 -7.65 14.23 -6.02
N VAL A 91 -8.38 14.01 -4.92
CA VAL A 91 -8.90 12.70 -4.53
C VAL A 91 -10.00 12.28 -5.50
N ALA A 92 -9.99 11.00 -5.89
CA ALA A 92 -10.86 10.43 -6.90
C ALA A 92 -11.67 9.22 -6.39
N GLY A 93 -12.00 9.22 -5.10
CA GLY A 93 -12.76 8.15 -4.45
C GLY A 93 -11.87 7.12 -3.74
N TYR A 94 -12.46 5.99 -3.36
CA TYR A 94 -11.80 4.97 -2.55
C TYR A 94 -12.29 3.56 -2.90
N ILE A 95 -11.56 2.57 -2.41
CA ILE A 95 -11.89 1.15 -2.44
C ILE A 95 -11.55 0.54 -1.08
N VAL A 96 -12.39 -0.37 -0.59
CA VAL A 96 -12.03 -1.22 0.54
C VAL A 96 -11.86 -2.64 0.02
N ARG A 97 -10.77 -3.28 0.44
CA ARG A 97 -10.54 -4.70 0.22
C ARG A 97 -10.48 -5.39 1.57
N SER A 98 -11.21 -6.49 1.72
CA SER A 98 -11.24 -7.25 2.97
C SER A 98 -10.77 -8.68 2.73
N LYS A 99 -10.05 -9.25 3.68
CA LYS A 99 -9.42 -10.57 3.57
C LYS A 99 -9.33 -11.29 4.92
N PRO A 100 -9.06 -12.61 4.91
CA PRO A 100 -8.64 -13.30 6.13
C PRO A 100 -7.37 -12.68 6.73
N ALA A 101 -7.39 -12.35 8.02
CA ALA A 101 -6.33 -11.60 8.70
C ALA A 101 -5.02 -12.39 8.87
N ASP A 102 -5.11 -13.72 8.80
CA ASP A 102 -4.00 -14.67 8.83
C ASP A 102 -3.34 -14.89 7.46
N VAL A 103 -3.89 -14.33 6.39
CA VAL A 103 -3.33 -14.42 5.04
C VAL A 103 -2.46 -13.20 4.72
N ALA A 104 -1.22 -13.46 4.29
CA ALA A 104 -0.24 -12.41 4.02
C ALA A 104 -0.55 -11.60 2.74
N ASP A 105 -0.99 -12.28 1.68
CA ASP A 105 -1.36 -11.64 0.40
C ASP A 105 -2.75 -10.94 0.50
N GLY A 106 -3.17 -10.17 -0.49
CA GLY A 106 -4.42 -9.40 -0.45
C GLY A 106 -5.05 -9.08 -1.81
N GLY A 107 -4.62 -9.73 -2.89
CA GLY A 107 -5.19 -9.48 -4.23
C GLY A 107 -6.63 -9.96 -4.36
N VAL A 108 -7.53 -9.09 -4.85
CA VAL A 108 -8.92 -9.48 -5.19
C VAL A 108 -8.92 -10.43 -6.39
N MET A 109 -8.23 -10.06 -7.47
CA MET A 109 -8.13 -10.89 -8.67
C MET A 109 -7.32 -12.17 -8.46
N ALA A 110 -6.46 -12.20 -7.44
CA ALA A 110 -5.77 -13.41 -6.99
C ALA A 110 -6.70 -14.36 -6.20
N GLY A 111 -7.92 -13.93 -5.88
CA GLY A 111 -8.91 -14.72 -5.14
C GLY A 111 -8.68 -14.76 -3.63
N VAL A 112 -7.85 -13.86 -3.09
CA VAL A 112 -7.50 -13.79 -1.66
C VAL A 112 -8.39 -12.81 -0.90
N ALA A 113 -8.59 -11.62 -1.46
CA ALA A 113 -9.43 -10.59 -0.87
C ALA A 113 -10.76 -10.45 -1.63
N CYS A 114 -11.71 -9.76 -1.03
CA CYS A 114 -12.98 -9.39 -1.64
C CYS A 114 -13.17 -7.86 -1.59
N LEU A 115 -14.03 -7.36 -2.47
CA LEU A 115 -14.46 -5.96 -2.45
C LEU A 115 -15.37 -5.73 -1.25
N ASP A 116 -15.23 -4.56 -0.64
CA ASP A 116 -15.97 -4.17 0.54
C ASP A 116 -16.28 -2.66 0.52
N CYS A 117 -17.05 -2.19 1.50
CA CYS A 117 -17.31 -0.78 1.76
C CYS A 117 -16.89 -0.38 3.18
N ALA A 118 -16.68 0.91 3.40
CA ALA A 118 -16.40 1.44 4.72
C ALA A 118 -17.71 1.89 5.37
N LEU A 119 -18.00 1.38 6.57
CA LEU A 119 -18.97 1.97 7.47
C LEU A 119 -18.26 3.00 8.35
N LEU A 120 -18.66 4.26 8.24
CA LEU A 120 -18.19 5.29 9.15
C LEU A 120 -18.91 5.13 10.48
N VAL A 121 -18.13 5.08 11.56
CA VAL A 121 -18.60 4.97 12.94
C VAL A 121 -18.19 6.23 13.70
N ASP A 122 -19.02 6.65 14.65
CA ASP A 122 -18.87 7.84 15.49
C ASP A 122 -18.11 7.59 16.81
#